data_AF-A0A8D3BNK8-F1
#
_entry.id   AF-A0A8D3BNK8-F1
#
_cell.length_a   1.000
_cell.length_b   1.000
_cell.length_c   1.000
_cell.angle_alpha   90.00
_cell.angle_beta   90.00
_cell.angle_gamma   90.00
#
_symmetry.space_group_name_H-M   'P 1'
#
loop_
_entity.id
_entity.type
_entity.pdbx_description
1 polymer ?
#
loop_
_entity_poly.entity_id
_entity_poly.type
_entity_poly.pdbx_seq_one_letter_code
_entity_poly.pdbx_strand_id
1 'polypeptide(L)'
;MCSCVSGVCRYPLGMSGGQIQDEDISASSQWSESTAARYGRLDFEDGDGAWCPEITVEPDSLKEFLQIDLRSLHFITLVGTQGRHAGGIGNEFAQMYKIKYSRDGSRWISWRNRQGKQVIEGNRNAYDIILKDLEPPIIARFVRFMPKLGEGQFGEVHLCEAEGMQEFMNKEFLFDIPEELPVLVAVKMLRSDANKNARNDFLKEIKIMSRLKDPNIIRLLAVCIYSDPLCMITEYMENGDLNQFLSRHEPEGQLALLSNAPTVSFSNLCYMATQIASGMKYLSSLNFVHRDLATRNCLVGKKFTIKIADFGMSRNLYSGDYYRIQGRAVLPIRWMSWESILLGKFTTASDVWAFGVTLWEILNFCKEQPYSQLTDEQVIENTGEFFRDQKRQIYLPQPVLCPDSLYKIMLSCWRRNTKERPSFQEIHHALLEIQP
;
A
#
# COMPACT_ATOMS: atom_id res chain seq x y z
N MET A 1 9.65 11.07 23.06
CA MET A 1 9.24 10.13 24.12
C MET A 1 8.78 10.90 25.33
N CYS A 2 7.82 10.41 26.13
CA CYS A 2 7.40 11.07 27.38
C CYS A 2 7.46 10.14 28.60
N SER A 3 7.70 10.69 29.81
CA SER A 3 7.64 9.95 31.08
C SER A 3 6.61 10.50 32.09
N CYS A 4 6.09 9.61 32.95
CA CYS A 4 5.25 9.98 34.10
C CYS A 4 6.03 9.92 35.42
N VAL A 5 5.93 10.98 36.22
CA VAL A 5 6.12 10.94 37.68
C VAL A 5 4.77 11.38 38.29
N SER A 6 4.15 10.50 39.08
CA SER A 6 2.92 10.71 39.84
C SER A 6 1.73 11.37 39.09
N GLY A 7 0.80 10.55 38.59
CA GLY A 7 -0.59 10.94 38.32
C GLY A 7 -0.77 12.19 37.43
N VAL A 8 -0.77 11.98 36.11
CA VAL A 8 -0.97 13.00 35.06
C VAL A 8 0.20 13.96 34.87
N CYS A 9 1.19 13.54 34.06
CA CYS A 9 1.97 14.46 33.24
C CYS A 9 2.74 13.71 32.13
N ARG A 10 2.52 14.12 30.88
CA ARG A 10 3.31 13.69 29.70
C ARG A 10 4.48 14.66 29.53
N TYR A 11 5.59 14.47 30.23
CA TYR A 11 6.77 15.32 30.03
C TYR A 11 7.63 14.79 28.88
N PRO A 12 7.97 15.61 27.85
CA PRO A 12 8.88 15.19 26.81
C PRO A 12 10.26 14.90 27.39
N LEU A 13 10.86 13.79 26.97
CA LEU A 13 12.20 13.37 27.37
C LEU A 13 13.30 14.11 26.61
N GLY A 14 12.94 14.99 25.67
CA GLY A 14 13.89 15.96 25.09
C GLY A 14 14.51 15.60 23.75
N MET A 15 13.79 14.88 22.89
CA MET A 15 14.21 14.68 21.49
C MET A 15 14.24 16.02 20.73
N SER A 16 13.21 16.88 20.90
CA SER A 16 13.14 18.21 20.27
C SER A 16 13.92 19.27 21.04
N GLY A 17 13.85 19.25 22.38
CA GLY A 17 14.45 20.27 23.23
C GLY A 17 15.94 20.07 23.55
N GLY A 18 16.60 19.06 22.96
CA GLY A 18 18.03 18.80 23.13
C GLY A 18 18.44 18.26 24.51
N GLN A 19 17.50 17.85 25.38
CA GLN A 19 17.85 17.23 26.66
C GLN A 19 18.43 15.83 26.47
N ILE A 20 17.96 15.08 25.46
CA ILE A 20 18.67 13.90 24.94
C ILE A 20 19.81 14.45 24.07
N GLN A 21 21.07 14.17 24.43
CA GLN A 21 22.24 14.68 23.72
C GLN A 21 22.47 13.92 22.41
N ASP A 22 23.21 14.52 21.47
CA ASP A 22 23.51 13.86 20.17
C ASP A 22 24.24 12.52 20.36
N GLU A 23 25.12 12.45 21.37
CA GLU A 23 25.88 11.26 21.75
C GLU A 23 24.98 10.10 22.22
N ASP A 24 23.76 10.43 22.68
CA ASP A 24 22.77 9.48 23.18
C ASP A 24 21.90 8.91 22.06
N ILE A 25 22.04 9.43 20.83
CA ILE A 25 21.32 8.98 19.65
C ILE A 25 22.30 8.26 18.72
N SER A 26 22.05 6.99 18.48
CA SER A 26 22.87 6.14 17.62
C SER A 26 22.00 5.47 16.58
N ALA A 27 22.59 5.09 15.45
CA ALA A 27 21.91 4.31 14.44
C ALA A 27 22.75 3.11 14.03
N SER A 28 22.09 2.12 13.46
CA SER A 28 22.71 0.97 12.81
C SER A 28 23.59 1.34 11.62
N SER A 29 23.16 2.32 10.84
CA SER A 29 23.82 2.82 9.63
C SER A 29 23.33 4.26 9.34
N GLN A 30 23.93 4.92 8.36
CA GLN A 30 23.48 6.23 7.88
C GLN A 30 23.75 6.38 6.38
N TRP A 31 22.82 6.97 5.63
CA TRP A 31 22.99 7.22 4.18
C TRP A 31 24.04 8.28 3.88
N SER A 32 24.08 9.33 4.70
CA SER A 32 24.99 10.45 4.54
C SER A 32 25.35 11.05 5.91
N GLU A 33 26.36 11.90 5.94
CA GLU A 33 26.67 12.70 7.11
C GLU A 33 25.50 13.62 7.51
N SER A 34 24.71 14.13 6.56
CA SER A 34 23.55 14.99 6.80
C SER A 34 22.32 14.23 7.33
N THR A 35 22.32 12.90 7.25
CA THR A 35 21.23 12.01 7.71
C THR A 35 21.68 11.10 8.87
N ALA A 36 22.76 11.48 9.56
CA ALA A 36 23.26 10.79 10.74
C ALA A 36 22.22 10.77 11.89
N ALA A 37 22.39 9.83 12.81
CA ALA A 37 21.47 9.58 13.93
C ALA A 37 21.12 10.85 14.74
N ARG A 38 22.09 11.74 14.95
CA ARG A 38 21.93 13.02 15.69
C ARG A 38 20.87 13.95 15.08
N TYR A 39 20.61 13.84 13.78
CA TYR A 39 19.59 14.62 13.08
C TYR A 39 18.19 13.98 13.13
N GLY A 40 18.07 12.76 13.66
CA GLY A 40 16.79 12.04 13.87
C GLY A 40 15.96 12.60 15.03
N ARG A 41 15.83 13.92 15.11
CA ARG A 41 15.09 14.65 16.15
C ARG A 41 13.74 15.10 15.62
N LEU A 42 12.80 15.35 16.52
CA LEU A 42 11.51 15.94 16.17
C LEU A 42 11.68 17.46 16.06
N ASP A 43 11.02 18.07 15.07
CA ASP A 43 10.99 19.52 14.85
C ASP A 43 12.39 20.12 14.71
N PHE A 44 13.24 19.45 13.94
CA PHE A 44 14.66 19.77 13.81
C PHE A 44 15.05 19.82 12.33
N GLU A 45 15.73 20.89 11.92
CA GLU A 45 16.04 21.15 10.51
C GLU A 45 17.54 21.13 10.18
N ASP A 46 18.44 21.02 11.18
CA ASP A 46 19.86 20.89 10.89
C ASP A 46 20.15 19.55 10.18
N GLY A 47 21.18 19.56 9.32
CA GLY A 47 21.40 18.45 8.39
C GLY A 47 20.25 18.33 7.41
N ASP A 48 19.72 17.12 7.22
CA ASP A 48 18.49 16.89 6.47
C ASP A 48 17.24 16.75 7.37
N GLY A 49 17.39 16.99 8.69
CA GLY A 49 16.29 16.95 9.65
C GLY A 49 15.70 15.56 9.94
N ALA A 50 16.39 14.48 9.55
CA ALA A 50 16.03 13.12 9.91
C ALA A 50 17.22 12.17 9.87
N TRP A 51 17.07 11.00 10.49
CA TRP A 51 17.93 9.86 10.25
C TRP A 51 17.46 9.10 9.01
N CYS A 52 18.39 8.75 8.11
CA CYS A 52 18.15 7.84 6.99
C CYS A 52 19.14 6.68 7.04
N PRO A 53 18.69 5.42 6.98
CA PRO A 53 19.58 4.26 6.92
C PRO A 53 20.37 4.24 5.60
N GLU A 54 21.56 3.65 5.61
CA GLU A 54 22.48 3.54 4.48
C GLU A 54 21.85 2.85 3.26
N ILE A 55 21.02 1.85 3.54
CA ILE A 55 20.24 1.12 2.55
C ILE A 55 18.76 1.26 2.83
N THR A 56 17.95 1.15 1.79
CA THR A 56 16.48 1.10 1.93
C THR A 56 16.12 -0.08 2.84
N VAL A 57 15.26 0.15 3.84
CA VAL A 57 14.97 -0.86 4.87
C VAL A 57 14.25 -2.06 4.26
N GLU A 58 14.97 -3.16 4.05
CA GLU A 58 14.39 -4.41 3.58
C GLU A 58 13.55 -5.10 4.68
N PRO A 59 12.53 -5.91 4.35
CA PRO A 59 11.57 -6.34 5.37
C PRO A 59 12.08 -7.42 6.35
N ASP A 60 13.20 -8.08 6.05
CA ASP A 60 13.98 -8.91 6.99
C ASP A 60 15.15 -8.19 7.67
N SER A 61 15.44 -6.95 7.25
CA SER A 61 16.40 -6.08 7.92
C SER A 61 15.83 -5.63 9.26
N LEU A 62 16.03 -6.46 10.29
CA LEU A 62 16.05 -6.01 11.68
C LEU A 62 17.39 -5.33 12.03
N LYS A 63 18.23 -5.07 11.02
CA LYS A 63 19.50 -4.38 11.19
C LYS A 63 19.26 -2.89 11.36
N GLU A 64 18.36 -2.31 10.58
CA GLU A 64 18.17 -0.87 10.60
C GLU A 64 17.37 -0.39 11.83
N PHE A 65 18.01 0.43 12.66
CA PHE A 65 17.38 1.05 13.82
C PHE A 65 17.96 2.43 14.12
N LEU A 66 17.10 3.29 14.63
CA LEU A 66 17.49 4.47 15.42
C LEU A 66 17.36 4.10 16.90
N GLN A 67 18.44 4.23 17.65
CA GLN A 67 18.54 3.91 19.07
C GLN A 67 18.73 5.18 19.89
N ILE A 68 17.98 5.26 20.99
CA ILE A 68 18.11 6.32 21.98
C ILE A 68 18.52 5.67 23.31
N ASP A 69 19.61 6.16 23.92
CA ASP A 69 19.99 5.88 25.30
C ASP A 69 19.48 6.99 26.21
N LEU A 70 18.51 6.68 27.06
CA LEU A 70 17.96 7.64 28.03
C LEU A 70 18.85 7.83 29.27
N ARG A 71 20.03 7.19 29.32
CA ARG A 71 21.03 7.12 30.39
C ARG A 71 20.57 6.48 31.70
N SER A 72 19.29 6.57 32.02
CA SER A 72 18.63 5.94 33.17
C SER A 72 17.30 5.30 32.77
N LEU A 73 16.73 4.51 33.68
CA LEU A 73 15.44 3.86 33.42
C LEU A 73 14.31 4.88 33.47
N HIS A 74 13.52 4.91 32.40
CA HIS A 74 12.34 5.75 32.28
C HIS A 74 11.08 4.89 32.09
N PHE A 75 9.96 5.37 32.64
CA PHE A 75 8.64 4.84 32.34
C PHE A 75 8.08 5.58 31.12
N ILE A 76 8.09 4.93 29.96
CA ILE A 76 7.77 5.52 28.66
C ILE A 76 6.34 5.13 28.27
N THR A 77 5.49 6.13 28.13
CA THR A 77 4.06 5.96 27.81
C THR A 77 3.72 6.37 26.39
N LEU A 78 4.58 7.15 25.72
CA LEU A 78 4.30 7.74 24.43
C LEU A 78 5.58 7.91 23.62
N VAL A 79 5.47 7.65 22.32
CA VAL A 79 6.52 7.90 21.32
C VAL A 79 6.01 8.86 20.26
N GLY A 80 6.93 9.57 19.60
CA GLY A 80 6.62 10.48 18.50
C GLY A 80 7.56 10.20 17.34
N THR A 81 7.04 10.23 16.12
CA THR A 81 7.80 10.05 14.88
C THR A 81 7.49 11.17 13.89
N GLN A 82 8.49 11.56 13.11
CA GLN A 82 8.40 12.56 12.04
C GLN A 82 9.27 12.08 10.87
N GLY A 83 8.96 12.52 9.66
CA GLY A 83 9.76 12.23 8.47
C GLY A 83 10.81 13.30 8.19
N ARG A 84 11.50 13.13 7.06
CA ARG A 84 12.50 14.06 6.55
C ARG A 84 11.83 15.15 5.72
N HIS A 85 11.61 16.33 6.30
CA HIS A 85 11.04 17.45 5.55
C HIS A 85 12.10 18.29 4.81
N ALA A 86 13.28 18.48 5.41
CA ALA A 86 14.44 19.18 4.84
C ALA A 86 14.09 20.45 4.05
N GLY A 87 13.38 21.40 4.68
CA GLY A 87 12.97 22.66 4.03
C GLY A 87 12.02 22.50 2.84
N GLY A 88 11.25 21.41 2.80
CA GLY A 88 10.32 21.08 1.70
C GLY A 88 10.92 20.25 0.57
N ILE A 89 12.21 19.86 0.68
CA ILE A 89 12.91 19.06 -0.33
C ILE A 89 12.79 17.56 -0.03
N GLY A 90 12.59 17.19 1.25
CA GLY A 90 12.43 15.81 1.68
C GLY A 90 10.97 15.36 1.74
N ASN A 91 10.74 14.08 1.42
CA ASN A 91 9.44 13.42 1.55
C ASN A 91 9.55 11.96 2.04
N GLU A 92 10.64 11.63 2.71
CA GLU A 92 10.94 10.29 3.20
C GLU A 92 10.43 10.13 4.63
N PHE A 93 9.68 9.06 4.91
CA PHE A 93 9.17 8.80 6.25
C PHE A 93 8.85 7.32 6.45
N ALA A 94 8.94 6.87 7.70
CA ALA A 94 8.55 5.51 8.07
C ALA A 94 7.02 5.42 8.24
N GLN A 95 6.36 4.71 7.32
CA GLN A 95 4.91 4.47 7.38
C GLN A 95 4.52 3.49 8.50
N MET A 96 5.42 2.57 8.83
CA MET A 96 5.26 1.60 9.90
C MET A 96 6.61 1.35 10.57
N TYR A 97 6.58 0.99 11.84
CA TYR A 97 7.78 0.61 12.59
C TYR A 97 7.49 -0.39 13.71
N LYS A 98 8.52 -1.07 14.18
CA LYS A 98 8.52 -1.87 15.42
C LYS A 98 9.38 -1.16 16.47
N ILE A 99 9.06 -1.37 17.74
CA ILE A 99 9.90 -0.91 18.86
C ILE A 99 10.56 -2.11 19.54
N LYS A 100 11.87 -2.01 19.76
CA LYS A 100 12.58 -2.84 20.74
C LYS A 100 13.08 -1.97 21.88
N TYR A 101 13.09 -2.50 23.09
CA TYR A 101 13.57 -1.77 24.26
C TYR A 101 14.42 -2.65 25.16
N SER A 102 15.31 -2.01 25.92
CA SER A 102 16.20 -2.68 26.87
C SER A 102 16.39 -1.83 28.13
N ARG A 103 16.62 -2.51 29.24
CA ARG A 103 16.94 -1.89 30.54
C ARG A 103 18.46 -1.78 30.76
N ASP A 104 19.23 -2.66 30.10
CA ASP A 104 20.67 -2.86 30.35
C ASP A 104 21.53 -2.83 29.08
N GLY A 105 20.91 -2.75 27.90
CA GLY A 105 21.60 -2.72 26.60
C GLY A 105 21.96 -4.11 26.05
N SER A 106 21.86 -5.15 26.87
CA SER A 106 22.17 -6.54 26.51
C SER A 106 20.93 -7.35 26.14
N ARG A 107 19.85 -7.24 26.94
CA ARG A 107 18.61 -7.96 26.71
C ARG A 107 17.59 -7.07 26.05
N TRP A 108 17.20 -7.41 24.83
CA TRP A 108 16.24 -6.65 24.04
C TRP A 108 14.87 -7.33 23.99
N ILE A 109 13.82 -6.55 24.25
CA ILE A 109 12.43 -7.00 24.23
C ILE A 109 11.71 -6.26 23.11
N SER A 110 11.02 -7.01 22.24
CA SER A 110 10.10 -6.41 21.26
C SER A 110 8.81 -6.00 21.94
N TRP A 111 8.45 -4.73 21.81
CA TRP A 111 7.16 -4.24 22.28
C TRP A 111 6.01 -4.91 21.53
N ARG A 112 4.95 -5.25 22.26
CA ARG A 112 3.69 -5.78 21.72
C ARG A 112 2.54 -5.11 22.45
N ASN A 113 1.48 -4.76 21.73
CA ASN A 113 0.26 -4.27 22.38
C ASN A 113 -0.46 -5.40 23.15
N ARG A 114 -1.55 -5.09 23.85
CA ARG A 114 -2.35 -6.08 24.60
C ARG A 114 -2.93 -7.21 23.74
N GLN A 115 -3.04 -7.01 22.42
CA GLN A 115 -3.51 -8.01 21.45
C GLN A 115 -2.34 -8.81 20.83
N GLY A 116 -1.09 -8.55 21.22
CA GLY A 116 0.10 -9.20 20.69
C GLY A 116 0.67 -8.59 19.41
N LYS A 117 0.10 -7.50 18.88
CA LYS A 117 0.59 -6.80 17.67
C LYS A 117 1.89 -6.04 17.96
N GLN A 118 2.88 -6.20 17.08
CA GLN A 118 4.21 -5.58 17.19
C GLN A 118 4.39 -4.34 16.32
N VAL A 119 3.63 -4.24 15.22
CA VAL A 119 3.76 -3.16 14.25
C VAL A 119 2.94 -1.96 14.70
N ILE A 120 3.58 -0.80 14.70
CA ILE A 120 3.00 0.50 15.01
C ILE A 120 2.95 1.31 13.71
N GLU A 121 1.82 1.95 13.44
CA GLU A 121 1.69 2.91 12.34
C GLU A 121 2.51 4.16 12.63
N GLY A 122 3.27 4.62 11.64
CA GLY A 122 4.07 5.83 11.69
C GLY A 122 3.42 6.97 10.93
N ASN A 123 4.19 7.60 10.06
CA ASN A 123 3.84 8.86 9.41
C ASN A 123 3.13 8.63 8.07
N ARG A 124 2.30 9.59 7.65
CA ARG A 124 1.64 9.63 6.33
C ARG A 124 2.23 10.69 5.39
N ASN A 125 3.04 11.58 5.94
CA ASN A 125 3.78 12.62 5.26
C ASN A 125 5.08 12.88 6.04
N ALA A 126 5.97 13.70 5.48
CA ALA A 126 7.26 13.97 6.10
C ALA A 126 7.23 15.02 7.22
N TYR A 127 6.21 15.91 7.27
CA TYR A 127 6.23 17.10 8.11
C TYR A 127 5.46 16.96 9.44
N ASP A 128 4.41 16.14 9.50
CA ASP A 128 3.61 16.02 10.72
C ASP A 128 4.30 15.16 11.77
N ILE A 129 4.25 15.61 13.03
CA ILE A 129 4.64 14.81 14.18
C ILE A 129 3.48 13.89 14.57
N ILE A 130 3.68 12.58 14.45
CA ILE A 130 2.69 11.58 14.82
C ILE A 130 3.04 11.01 16.20
N LEU A 131 2.14 11.19 17.16
CA LEU A 131 2.26 10.65 18.51
C LEU A 131 1.51 9.32 18.63
N LYS A 132 2.12 8.33 19.28
CA LYS A 132 1.52 7.02 19.56
C LYS A 132 1.69 6.65 21.02
N ASP A 133 0.55 6.38 21.69
CA ASP A 133 0.53 5.84 23.05
C ASP A 133 1.01 4.38 23.05
N LEU A 134 1.89 4.05 23.99
CA LEU A 134 2.35 2.69 24.23
C LEU A 134 1.45 2.03 25.26
N GLU A 135 0.60 1.12 24.78
CA GLU A 135 -0.25 0.27 25.61
C GLU A 135 0.07 -1.22 25.42
N PRO A 136 0.91 -1.83 26.29
CA PRO A 136 1.34 -1.33 27.59
C PRO A 136 2.55 -0.36 27.53
N PRO A 137 2.71 0.51 28.53
CA PRO A 137 3.89 1.36 28.66
C PRO A 137 5.13 0.51 28.98
N ILE A 138 6.31 1.02 28.65
CA ILE A 138 7.59 0.31 28.84
C ILE A 138 8.44 0.98 29.90
N ILE A 139 9.20 0.17 30.65
CA ILE A 139 10.29 0.67 31.50
C ILE A 139 11.60 0.34 30.78
N ALA A 140 12.29 1.37 30.28
CA ALA A 140 13.46 1.19 29.44
C ALA A 140 14.50 2.28 29.66
N ARG A 141 15.76 1.93 29.45
CA ARG A 141 16.86 2.88 29.26
C ARG A 141 17.13 3.06 27.76
N PHE A 142 17.17 1.96 27.02
CA PHE A 142 17.41 1.97 25.59
C PHE A 142 16.13 1.70 24.81
N VAL A 143 15.89 2.48 23.76
CA VAL A 143 14.74 2.29 22.85
C VAL A 143 15.23 2.32 21.41
N ARG A 144 14.79 1.34 20.61
CA ARG A 144 15.07 1.23 19.17
C ARG A 144 13.79 1.36 18.38
N PHE A 145 13.80 2.25 17.38
CA PHE A 145 12.79 2.36 16.35
C PHE A 145 13.29 1.66 15.09
N MET A 146 12.47 0.75 14.56
CA MET A 146 12.84 -0.13 13.45
C MET A 146 11.81 0.02 12.31
N PRO A 147 12.11 0.71 11.21
CA PRO A 147 11.16 0.93 10.12
C PRO A 147 10.69 -0.37 9.43
N LYS A 148 9.50 -0.35 8.79
CA LYS A 148 8.89 -1.50 8.07
C LYS A 148 8.18 -1.03 6.78
N LEU A 149 8.28 -1.83 5.70
CA LEU A 149 7.72 -1.50 4.37
C LEU A 149 6.25 -1.96 4.13
N GLY A 150 5.74 -3.01 4.78
CA GLY A 150 4.38 -3.54 4.50
C GLY A 150 3.94 -4.73 5.37
N GLU A 151 2.68 -4.81 5.81
CA GLU A 151 2.08 -6.03 6.40
C GLU A 151 0.67 -6.26 5.80
N GLY A 152 0.40 -7.47 5.29
CA GLY A 152 -0.89 -7.88 4.73
C GLY A 152 -1.64 -8.95 5.52
N GLN A 153 -2.83 -9.32 5.05
CA GLN A 153 -3.75 -10.24 5.75
C GLN A 153 -3.14 -11.61 6.09
N PHE A 154 -2.15 -12.07 5.31
CA PHE A 154 -1.53 -13.38 5.48
C PHE A 154 -0.05 -13.32 5.89
N GLY A 155 0.57 -12.13 5.90
CA GLY A 155 1.96 -11.93 6.33
C GLY A 155 2.67 -10.73 5.73
N GLU A 156 4.00 -10.73 5.87
CA GLU A 156 4.90 -9.65 5.45
C GLU A 156 5.28 -9.85 3.96
N VAL A 157 5.54 -8.76 3.23
CA VAL A 157 6.07 -8.80 1.87
C VAL A 157 7.39 -8.08 1.80
N HIS A 158 8.36 -8.76 1.19
CA HIS A 158 9.77 -8.44 1.23
C HIS A 158 10.24 -8.05 -0.17
N LEU A 159 10.99 -6.95 -0.29
CA LEU A 159 11.83 -6.74 -1.46
C LEU A 159 13.11 -7.53 -1.25
N CYS A 160 13.49 -8.36 -2.22
CA CYS A 160 14.70 -9.19 -2.14
C CYS A 160 15.47 -9.13 -3.45
N GLU A 161 16.79 -9.24 -3.34
CA GLU A 161 17.66 -9.57 -4.47
C GLU A 161 17.71 -11.10 -4.61
N ALA A 162 17.47 -11.60 -5.82
CA ALA A 162 17.49 -13.02 -6.12
C ALA A 162 18.59 -13.34 -7.13
N GLU A 163 19.63 -14.02 -6.65
CA GLU A 163 20.75 -14.52 -7.44
C GLU A 163 20.36 -15.77 -8.23
N GLY A 164 20.84 -15.90 -9.47
CA GLY A 164 20.61 -17.10 -10.29
C GLY A 164 19.17 -17.30 -10.76
N MET A 165 18.27 -16.32 -10.57
CA MET A 165 16.87 -16.41 -11.05
C MET A 165 16.77 -16.62 -12.56
N GLN A 166 17.76 -16.16 -13.32
CA GLN A 166 17.87 -16.33 -14.77
C GLN A 166 17.83 -17.81 -15.18
N GLU A 167 18.35 -18.73 -14.36
CA GLU A 167 18.32 -20.17 -14.63
C GLU A 167 16.90 -20.76 -14.55
N PHE A 168 16.02 -20.14 -13.77
CA PHE A 168 14.63 -20.57 -13.56
C PHE A 168 13.65 -19.88 -14.51
N MET A 169 14.10 -18.88 -15.27
CA MET A 169 13.28 -18.12 -16.20
C MET A 169 13.39 -18.74 -17.60
N ASN A 170 12.30 -19.35 -18.06
CA ASN A 170 12.22 -19.90 -19.42
C ASN A 170 12.53 -18.82 -20.47
N LYS A 171 13.07 -19.23 -21.64
CA LYS A 171 13.36 -18.40 -22.83
C LYS A 171 12.20 -17.51 -23.34
N GLU A 172 11.00 -17.66 -22.80
CA GLU A 172 9.85 -16.80 -23.09
C GLU A 172 9.94 -15.43 -22.39
N PHE A 173 10.85 -15.23 -21.43
CA PHE A 173 10.94 -13.98 -20.65
C PHE A 173 12.38 -13.52 -20.44
N LEU A 174 12.71 -12.42 -21.10
CA LEU A 174 13.94 -11.66 -20.88
C LEU A 174 13.57 -10.50 -19.95
N PHE A 175 14.15 -10.47 -18.75
CA PHE A 175 14.31 -9.19 -18.07
C PHE A 175 15.40 -8.41 -18.84
N ASP A 176 15.22 -7.11 -19.06
CA ASP A 176 16.29 -6.22 -19.56
C ASP A 176 17.35 -6.02 -18.46
N ILE A 177 17.86 -7.12 -17.90
CA ILE A 177 18.85 -7.16 -16.83
C ILE A 177 19.99 -8.07 -17.34
N PRO A 178 21.23 -7.56 -17.39
CA PRO A 178 22.41 -8.37 -17.69
C PRO A 178 22.46 -9.66 -16.84
N GLU A 179 22.93 -10.76 -17.43
CA GLU A 179 22.98 -12.09 -16.77
C GLU A 179 23.73 -12.10 -15.43
N GLU A 180 24.63 -11.14 -15.21
CA GLU A 180 25.49 -11.04 -14.02
C GLU A 180 24.88 -10.23 -12.85
N LEU A 181 23.69 -9.64 -13.02
CA LEU A 181 23.08 -8.80 -11.98
C LEU A 181 21.94 -9.52 -11.23
N PRO A 182 21.79 -9.31 -9.91
CA PRO A 182 20.67 -9.84 -9.14
C PRO A 182 19.35 -9.25 -9.62
N VAL A 183 18.30 -10.07 -9.61
CA VAL A 183 16.94 -9.64 -9.98
C VAL A 183 16.19 -9.24 -8.72
N LEU A 184 15.66 -8.02 -8.69
CA LEU A 184 14.76 -7.59 -7.62
C LEU A 184 13.40 -8.29 -7.73
N VAL A 185 12.97 -8.91 -6.63
CA VAL A 185 11.72 -9.67 -6.53
C VAL A 185 10.93 -9.25 -5.29
N ALA A 186 9.61 -9.41 -5.36
CA ALA A 186 8.75 -9.27 -4.19
C ALA A 186 8.42 -10.66 -3.62
N VAL A 187 8.75 -10.89 -2.35
CA VAL A 187 8.56 -12.17 -1.65
C VAL A 187 7.48 -12.01 -0.60
N LYS A 188 6.33 -12.64 -0.85
CA LYS A 188 5.23 -12.72 0.12
C LYS A 188 5.40 -13.96 0.99
N MET A 189 5.50 -13.76 2.30
CA MET A 189 5.74 -14.83 3.26
C MET A 189 4.51 -15.05 4.14
N LEU A 190 4.11 -16.31 4.33
CA LEU A 190 3.07 -16.68 5.28
C LEU A 190 3.63 -16.58 6.70
N ARG A 191 2.90 -15.95 7.63
CA ARG A 191 3.31 -15.84 9.04
C ARG A 191 3.47 -17.21 9.69
N SER A 192 4.44 -17.32 10.60
CA SER A 192 4.69 -18.54 11.38
C SER A 192 3.54 -18.89 12.33
N ASP A 193 2.73 -17.91 12.73
CA ASP A 193 1.54 -18.09 13.57
C ASP A 193 0.23 -18.24 12.76
N ALA A 194 0.32 -18.36 11.43
CA ALA A 194 -0.85 -18.51 10.58
C ALA A 194 -1.62 -19.81 10.88
N ASN A 195 -2.93 -19.69 11.05
CA ASN A 195 -3.81 -20.85 11.27
C ASN A 195 -3.94 -21.70 9.99
N LYS A 196 -4.52 -22.91 10.12
CA LYS A 196 -4.71 -23.85 9.00
C LYS A 196 -5.52 -23.25 7.84
N ASN A 197 -6.49 -22.37 8.12
CA ASN A 197 -7.30 -21.73 7.09
C ASN A 197 -6.48 -20.73 6.29
N ALA A 198 -5.71 -19.86 6.96
CA ALA A 198 -4.79 -18.93 6.33
C ALA A 198 -3.73 -19.66 5.47
N ARG A 199 -3.18 -20.78 5.97
CA ARG A 199 -2.27 -21.63 5.18
C ARG A 199 -2.94 -22.19 3.92
N ASN A 200 -4.16 -22.71 4.06
CA ASN A 200 -4.90 -23.25 2.92
C ASN A 200 -5.23 -22.17 1.88
N ASP A 201 -5.59 -20.96 2.32
CA ASP A 201 -5.89 -19.86 1.42
C ASP A 201 -4.63 -19.37 0.70
N PHE A 202 -3.47 -19.33 1.39
CA PHE A 202 -2.17 -19.04 0.76
C PHE A 202 -1.80 -20.07 -0.33
N LEU A 203 -2.00 -21.37 -0.06
CA LEU A 203 -1.75 -22.43 -1.04
C LEU A 203 -2.73 -22.40 -2.23
N LYS A 204 -3.98 -21.97 -2.01
CA LYS A 204 -4.94 -21.74 -3.10
C LYS A 204 -4.51 -20.56 -3.96
N GLU A 205 -4.04 -19.47 -3.34
CA GLU A 205 -3.51 -18.29 -4.04
C GLU A 205 -2.34 -18.68 -4.95
N ILE A 206 -1.37 -19.45 -4.45
CA ILE A 206 -0.27 -20.03 -5.25
C ILE A 206 -0.80 -20.79 -6.47
N LYS A 207 -1.77 -21.70 -6.26
CA LYS A 207 -2.34 -22.51 -7.35
C LYS A 207 -3.02 -21.66 -8.41
N ILE A 208 -3.69 -20.58 -8.00
CA ILE A 208 -4.31 -19.64 -8.93
C ILE A 208 -3.21 -18.90 -9.70
N MET A 209 -2.30 -18.23 -9.00
CA MET A 209 -1.25 -17.39 -9.60
C MET A 209 -0.34 -18.18 -10.55
N SER A 210 -0.05 -19.46 -10.25
CA SER A 210 0.78 -20.32 -11.11
C SER A 210 0.21 -20.53 -12.53
N ARG A 211 -1.09 -20.27 -12.73
CA ARG A 211 -1.78 -20.43 -14.02
C ARG A 211 -1.91 -19.10 -14.78
N LEU A 212 -1.68 -17.97 -14.12
CA LEU A 212 -1.87 -16.65 -14.70
C LEU A 212 -0.59 -16.23 -15.44
N LYS A 213 -0.72 -16.00 -16.74
CA LYS A 213 0.36 -15.64 -17.67
C LYS A 213 -0.15 -14.57 -18.64
N ASP A 214 0.00 -13.33 -18.25
CA ASP A 214 -0.39 -12.15 -19.04
C ASP A 214 0.53 -10.97 -18.66
N PRO A 215 0.91 -10.08 -19.60
CA PRO A 215 1.76 -8.93 -19.30
C PRO A 215 1.19 -7.99 -18.24
N ASN A 216 -0.15 -7.90 -18.12
CA ASN A 216 -0.84 -6.99 -17.21
C ASN A 216 -1.41 -7.67 -15.96
N ILE A 217 -1.00 -8.91 -15.68
CA ILE A 217 -1.25 -9.61 -14.42
C ILE A 217 0.08 -9.87 -13.72
N ILE A 218 0.13 -9.72 -12.40
CA ILE A 218 1.35 -9.97 -11.62
C ILE A 218 1.81 -11.43 -11.77
N ARG A 219 3.07 -11.63 -12.13
CA ARG A 219 3.62 -12.98 -12.36
C ARG A 219 4.13 -13.59 -11.06
N LEU A 220 3.75 -14.84 -10.83
CA LEU A 220 4.46 -15.71 -9.90
C LEU A 220 5.72 -16.27 -10.58
N LEU A 221 6.88 -15.93 -10.06
CA LEU A 221 8.19 -16.37 -10.55
C LEU A 221 8.58 -17.71 -9.91
N ALA A 222 8.44 -17.82 -8.60
CA ALA A 222 8.81 -19.01 -7.83
C ALA A 222 8.00 -19.15 -6.54
N VAL A 223 8.10 -20.31 -5.89
CA VAL A 223 7.46 -20.58 -4.60
C VAL A 223 8.37 -21.39 -3.68
N CYS A 224 8.30 -21.12 -2.38
CA CYS A 224 8.93 -21.94 -1.35
C CYS A 224 7.81 -22.62 -0.56
N ILE A 225 7.56 -23.91 -0.81
CA ILE A 225 6.42 -24.63 -0.21
C ILE A 225 6.75 -25.95 0.50
N TYR A 226 8.03 -26.37 0.46
CA TYR A 226 8.46 -27.64 1.06
C TYR A 226 8.61 -27.56 2.58
N SER A 227 9.04 -26.41 3.09
CA SER A 227 9.21 -26.12 4.52
C SER A 227 8.72 -24.73 4.84
N ASP A 228 8.42 -24.49 6.11
CA ASP A 228 8.07 -23.14 6.55
C ASP A 228 9.31 -22.23 6.63
N PRO A 229 9.14 -20.91 6.43
CA PRO A 229 7.90 -20.23 6.04
C PRO A 229 7.51 -20.47 4.56
N LEU A 230 6.21 -20.54 4.28
CA LEU A 230 5.72 -20.61 2.89
C LEU A 230 5.92 -19.26 2.20
N CYS A 231 6.46 -19.26 0.97
CA CYS A 231 6.73 -18.03 0.21
C CYS A 231 6.17 -18.08 -1.21
N MET A 232 5.73 -16.91 -1.69
CA MET A 232 5.47 -16.61 -3.09
C MET A 232 6.45 -15.54 -3.55
N ILE A 233 7.12 -15.77 -4.67
CA ILE A 233 8.11 -14.85 -5.24
C ILE A 233 7.52 -14.31 -6.54
N THR A 234 7.34 -13.00 -6.65
CA THR A 234 6.78 -12.32 -7.81
C THR A 234 7.74 -11.28 -8.37
N GLU A 235 7.43 -10.76 -9.55
CA GLU A 235 8.09 -9.56 -10.10
C GLU A 235 7.98 -8.40 -9.10
N TYR A 236 9.05 -7.61 -8.96
CA TYR A 236 9.01 -6.35 -8.23
C TYR A 236 8.55 -5.20 -9.14
N MET A 237 7.64 -4.37 -8.63
CA MET A 237 7.09 -3.20 -9.32
C MET A 237 7.54 -1.94 -8.59
N GLU A 238 8.55 -1.27 -9.13
CA GLU A 238 9.34 -0.24 -8.43
C GLU A 238 8.57 1.01 -7.99
N ASN A 239 7.40 1.27 -8.59
CA ASN A 239 6.59 2.45 -8.30
C ASN A 239 5.43 2.15 -7.33
N GLY A 240 5.37 0.95 -6.75
CA GLY A 240 4.36 0.57 -5.77
C GLY A 240 2.98 0.38 -6.38
N ASP A 241 1.91 0.58 -5.59
CA ASP A 241 0.54 0.51 -6.08
C ASP A 241 0.09 1.79 -6.78
N LEU A 242 -0.86 1.66 -7.70
CA LEU A 242 -1.34 2.72 -8.57
C LEU A 242 -2.07 3.82 -7.81
N ASN A 243 -2.70 3.48 -6.67
CA ASN A 243 -3.38 4.48 -5.85
C ASN A 243 -2.35 5.47 -5.27
N GLN A 244 -1.33 4.97 -4.56
CA GLN A 244 -0.26 5.82 -4.04
C GLN A 244 0.49 6.55 -5.15
N PHE A 245 0.76 5.86 -6.27
CA PHE A 245 1.44 6.45 -7.40
C PHE A 245 0.67 7.69 -7.87
N LEU A 246 -0.61 7.56 -8.22
CA LEU A 246 -1.39 8.68 -8.72
C LEU A 246 -1.64 9.78 -7.68
N SER A 247 -1.85 9.44 -6.40
CA SER A 247 -2.06 10.44 -5.35
C SER A 247 -0.86 11.38 -5.15
N ARG A 248 0.36 10.94 -5.51
CA ARG A 248 1.60 11.74 -5.48
C ARG A 248 1.82 12.60 -6.72
N HIS A 249 1.04 12.39 -7.78
CA HIS A 249 1.18 13.11 -9.04
C HIS A 249 0.08 14.15 -9.23
N GLU A 250 0.33 15.06 -10.16
CA GLU A 250 -0.64 16.05 -10.64
C GLU A 250 -0.85 15.93 -12.16
N PRO A 251 -1.98 16.42 -12.70
CA PRO A 251 -2.19 16.50 -14.14
C PRO A 251 -1.17 17.43 -14.79
N GLU A 252 -0.70 17.08 -15.99
CA GLU A 252 0.11 18.00 -16.80
C GLU A 252 -0.66 19.29 -17.10
N GLY A 253 -0.08 20.44 -16.74
CA GLY A 253 -0.68 21.75 -16.95
C GLY A 253 0.11 22.87 -16.27
N GLN A 254 -0.28 24.13 -16.53
CA GLN A 254 0.43 25.31 -16.00
C GLN A 254 0.46 25.36 -14.46
N LEU A 255 -0.55 24.81 -13.79
CA LEU A 255 -0.60 24.70 -12.32
C LEU A 255 0.45 23.72 -11.76
N ALA A 256 0.80 22.68 -12.52
CA ALA A 256 1.84 21.74 -12.12
C ALA A 256 3.27 22.31 -12.28
N LEU A 257 3.43 23.46 -12.95
CA LEU A 257 4.70 24.20 -12.92
C LEU A 257 4.89 24.98 -11.61
N LEU A 258 3.81 25.19 -10.84
CA LEU A 258 3.82 25.88 -9.56
C LEU A 258 3.96 24.91 -8.38
N SER A 259 3.60 23.63 -8.57
CA SER A 259 3.91 22.55 -7.63
C SER A 259 5.15 21.80 -8.09
N ASN A 260 6.09 21.48 -7.20
CA ASN A 260 7.21 20.59 -7.54
C ASN A 260 6.77 19.10 -7.63
N ALA A 261 5.48 18.84 -7.85
CA ALA A 261 4.93 17.50 -7.89
C ALA A 261 5.17 16.88 -9.28
N PRO A 262 5.53 15.58 -9.35
CA PRO A 262 5.67 14.90 -10.63
C PRO A 262 4.33 14.86 -11.37
N THR A 263 4.35 14.95 -12.69
CA THR A 263 3.13 15.02 -13.50
C THR A 263 2.84 13.73 -14.26
N VAL A 264 1.57 13.47 -14.54
CA VAL A 264 1.14 12.40 -15.45
C VAL A 264 0.22 12.98 -16.52
N SER A 265 0.57 12.76 -17.78
CA SER A 265 -0.25 13.15 -18.94
C SER A 265 -1.56 12.36 -19.01
N PHE A 266 -2.59 12.97 -19.61
CA PHE A 266 -3.86 12.27 -19.88
C PHE A 266 -3.67 11.00 -20.74
N SER A 267 -2.72 11.02 -21.68
CA SER A 267 -2.38 9.85 -22.50
C SER A 267 -1.83 8.71 -21.63
N ASN A 268 -0.97 9.01 -20.65
CA ASN A 268 -0.47 8.02 -19.70
C ASN A 268 -1.57 7.47 -18.78
N LEU A 269 -2.54 8.29 -18.37
CA LEU A 269 -3.73 7.81 -17.64
C LEU A 269 -4.54 6.80 -18.47
N CYS A 270 -4.80 7.13 -19.75
CA CYS A 270 -5.49 6.23 -20.67
C CYS A 270 -4.69 4.95 -20.93
N TYR A 271 -3.36 5.05 -21.02
CA TYR A 271 -2.46 3.91 -21.18
C TYR A 271 -2.51 2.96 -19.97
N MET A 272 -2.50 3.49 -18.75
CA MET A 272 -2.66 2.69 -17.53
C MET A 272 -4.04 2.02 -17.47
N ALA A 273 -5.12 2.74 -17.79
CA ALA A 273 -6.48 2.18 -17.86
C ALA A 273 -6.62 1.07 -18.90
N THR A 274 -6.00 1.24 -20.09
CA THR A 274 -6.01 0.27 -21.18
C THR A 274 -5.31 -1.03 -20.75
N GLN A 275 -4.18 -0.93 -20.07
CA GLN A 275 -3.47 -2.08 -19.52
C GLN A 275 -4.30 -2.85 -18.48
N ILE A 276 -5.02 -2.16 -17.59
CA ILE A 276 -5.94 -2.80 -16.64
C ILE A 276 -7.07 -3.52 -17.39
N ALA A 277 -7.67 -2.87 -18.40
CA ALA A 277 -8.71 -3.51 -19.22
C ALA A 277 -8.17 -4.76 -19.95
N SER A 278 -6.92 -4.73 -20.42
CA SER A 278 -6.26 -5.88 -21.05
C SER A 278 -6.08 -7.05 -20.07
N GLY A 279 -5.56 -6.80 -18.86
CA GLY A 279 -5.41 -7.83 -17.84
C GLY A 279 -6.74 -8.41 -17.38
N MET A 280 -7.78 -7.57 -17.23
CA MET A 280 -9.12 -8.05 -16.87
C MET A 280 -9.81 -8.82 -18.01
N LYS A 281 -9.56 -8.46 -19.27
CA LYS A 281 -9.96 -9.28 -20.43
C LYS A 281 -9.32 -10.67 -20.35
N TYR A 282 -8.03 -10.76 -20.02
CA TYR A 282 -7.35 -12.03 -19.83
C TYR A 282 -7.99 -12.86 -18.70
N LEU A 283 -8.20 -12.29 -17.51
CA LEU A 283 -8.86 -12.99 -16.40
C LEU A 283 -10.27 -13.47 -16.77
N SER A 284 -11.05 -12.62 -17.44
CA SER A 284 -12.38 -12.95 -17.96
C SER A 284 -12.34 -14.14 -18.92
N SER A 285 -11.33 -14.23 -19.80
CA SER A 285 -11.16 -15.37 -20.72
C SER A 285 -10.93 -16.71 -20.01
N LEU A 286 -10.39 -16.67 -18.79
CA LEU A 286 -10.20 -17.83 -17.92
C LEU A 286 -11.40 -18.10 -17.01
N ASN A 287 -12.50 -17.35 -17.15
CA ASN A 287 -13.63 -17.33 -16.22
C ASN A 287 -13.21 -17.03 -14.78
N PHE A 288 -12.13 -16.25 -14.62
CA PHE A 288 -11.63 -15.81 -13.33
C PHE A 288 -12.26 -14.47 -12.95
N VAL A 289 -12.90 -14.43 -11.79
CA VAL A 289 -13.58 -13.23 -11.26
C VAL A 289 -12.72 -12.67 -10.13
N HIS A 290 -12.25 -11.43 -10.28
CA HIS A 290 -11.31 -10.78 -9.37
C HIS A 290 -11.96 -10.34 -8.05
N ARG A 291 -13.19 -9.79 -8.08
CA ARG A 291 -13.99 -9.38 -6.89
C ARG A 291 -13.50 -8.17 -6.09
N ASP A 292 -12.30 -7.66 -6.34
CA ASP A 292 -11.68 -6.56 -5.58
C ASP A 292 -10.78 -5.72 -6.50
N LEU A 293 -11.23 -5.46 -7.74
CA LEU A 293 -10.51 -4.60 -8.66
C LEU A 293 -10.62 -3.13 -8.21
N ALA A 294 -9.47 -2.50 -7.99
CA ALA A 294 -9.31 -1.09 -7.60
C ALA A 294 -7.87 -0.65 -7.89
N THR A 295 -7.59 0.66 -7.88
CA THR A 295 -6.23 1.18 -8.08
C THR A 295 -5.23 0.66 -7.02
N ARG A 296 -5.67 0.49 -5.76
CA ARG A 296 -4.86 -0.09 -4.67
C ARG A 296 -4.40 -1.54 -4.91
N ASN A 297 -5.03 -2.23 -5.86
CA ASN A 297 -4.74 -3.61 -6.26
C ASN A 297 -4.12 -3.66 -7.68
N CYS A 298 -3.60 -2.54 -8.18
CA CYS A 298 -2.82 -2.46 -9.40
C CYS A 298 -1.42 -1.97 -9.06
N LEU A 299 -0.36 -2.63 -9.53
CA LEU A 299 1.02 -2.22 -9.31
C LEU A 299 1.59 -1.51 -10.54
N VAL A 300 2.50 -0.56 -10.29
CA VAL A 300 3.14 0.30 -11.30
C VAL A 300 4.62 -0.04 -11.42
N GLY A 301 5.03 -0.38 -12.64
CA GLY A 301 6.42 -0.69 -12.99
C GLY A 301 7.07 0.46 -13.77
N LYS A 302 8.17 0.15 -14.45
CA LYS A 302 8.86 1.07 -15.37
C LYS A 302 7.91 1.54 -16.48
N LYS A 303 8.09 2.79 -16.92
CA LYS A 303 7.37 3.37 -18.08
C LYS A 303 5.83 3.21 -17.98
N PHE A 304 5.26 3.43 -16.79
CA PHE A 304 3.82 3.31 -16.52
C PHE A 304 3.22 1.92 -16.83
N THR A 305 4.03 0.86 -16.78
CA THR A 305 3.53 -0.51 -16.95
C THR A 305 2.64 -0.89 -15.77
N ILE A 306 1.44 -1.43 -16.04
CA ILE A 306 0.50 -1.85 -15.00
C ILE A 306 0.40 -3.37 -14.93
N LYS A 307 0.44 -3.90 -13.71
CA LYS A 307 0.08 -5.29 -13.41
C LYS A 307 -0.98 -5.35 -12.32
N ILE A 308 -2.12 -5.95 -12.61
CA ILE A 308 -3.16 -6.21 -11.62
C ILE A 308 -2.65 -7.28 -10.67
N ALA A 309 -2.89 -7.06 -9.37
CA ALA A 309 -2.50 -7.97 -8.33
C ALA A 309 -3.57 -8.09 -7.24
N ASP A 310 -3.74 -9.29 -6.68
CA ASP A 310 -4.65 -9.52 -5.55
C ASP A 310 -3.84 -9.68 -4.26
N PHE A 311 -3.04 -8.67 -3.96
CA PHE A 311 -2.34 -8.64 -2.69
C PHE A 311 -3.33 -8.17 -1.64
N GLY A 312 -3.93 -9.11 -0.90
CA GLY A 312 -4.64 -8.86 0.38
C GLY A 312 -3.81 -8.12 1.46
N MET A 313 -2.69 -7.52 1.06
CA MET A 313 -1.90 -6.49 1.73
C MET A 313 -2.55 -5.13 1.77
N SER A 314 -3.30 -4.74 0.72
CA SER A 314 -3.92 -3.42 0.66
C SER A 314 -4.90 -3.19 1.83
N ARG A 315 -5.48 -4.26 2.39
CA ARG A 315 -6.51 -4.16 3.45
C ARG A 315 -6.11 -3.41 4.71
N ASN A 316 -4.84 -3.44 5.11
CA ASN A 316 -4.40 -2.73 6.32
C ASN A 316 -4.22 -1.22 6.06
N LEU A 317 -3.57 -0.89 4.94
CA LEU A 317 -3.34 0.51 4.55
C LEU A 317 -4.64 1.21 4.10
N TYR A 318 -5.50 0.47 3.40
CA TYR A 318 -6.76 0.94 2.82
C TYR A 318 -7.96 0.46 3.64
N SER A 319 -7.84 0.33 4.96
CA SER A 319 -8.93 -0.22 5.80
C SER A 319 -10.24 0.55 5.65
N GLY A 320 -10.18 1.86 5.37
CA GLY A 320 -11.34 2.72 5.11
C GLY A 320 -12.08 2.44 3.79
N ASP A 321 -11.49 1.64 2.88
CA ASP A 321 -12.15 1.20 1.65
C ASP A 321 -13.03 -0.03 1.87
N TYR A 322 -12.91 -0.69 3.04
CA TYR A 322 -13.58 -1.94 3.31
C TYR A 322 -14.58 -1.80 4.47
N TYR A 323 -15.81 -2.25 4.21
CA TYR A 323 -16.89 -2.23 5.17
C TYR A 323 -17.29 -3.64 5.61
N ARG A 324 -17.64 -3.78 6.90
CA ARG A 324 -18.09 -5.05 7.46
C ARG A 324 -19.61 -5.09 7.55
N ILE A 325 -20.24 -5.71 6.55
CA ILE A 325 -21.67 -6.01 6.58
C ILE A 325 -21.92 -7.17 7.56
N GLN A 326 -22.90 -7.03 8.46
CA GLN A 326 -23.25 -8.09 9.40
C GLN A 326 -23.57 -9.40 8.67
N GLY A 327 -23.00 -10.51 9.15
CA GLY A 327 -23.16 -11.83 8.54
C GLY A 327 -22.40 -12.05 7.22
N ARG A 328 -21.58 -11.09 6.76
CA ARG A 328 -20.74 -11.24 5.57
C ARG A 328 -19.25 -11.01 5.87
N ALA A 329 -18.42 -11.33 4.89
CA ALA A 329 -17.01 -10.94 4.88
C ALA A 329 -16.87 -9.40 4.81
N VAL A 330 -15.66 -8.91 5.06
CA VAL A 330 -15.29 -7.51 4.86
C VAL A 330 -15.19 -7.24 3.36
N LEU A 331 -15.84 -6.19 2.86
CA LEU A 331 -16.14 -5.98 1.44
C LEU A 331 -15.81 -4.55 0.97
N PRO A 332 -15.26 -4.37 -0.25
CA PRO A 332 -14.94 -3.06 -0.83
C PRO A 332 -16.19 -2.39 -1.43
N ILE A 333 -17.17 -2.05 -0.58
CA ILE A 333 -18.54 -1.71 -1.01
C ILE A 333 -18.63 -0.58 -2.04
N ARG A 334 -17.67 0.35 -2.06
CA ARG A 334 -17.63 1.48 -3.00
C ARG A 334 -17.24 1.10 -4.44
N TRP A 335 -16.64 -0.08 -4.64
CA TRP A 335 -16.31 -0.65 -5.96
C TRP A 335 -17.31 -1.70 -6.44
N MET A 336 -18.20 -2.16 -5.55
CA MET A 336 -19.04 -3.31 -5.82
C MET A 336 -20.31 -2.94 -6.58
N SER A 337 -20.70 -3.83 -7.50
CA SER A 337 -22.00 -3.77 -8.15
C SER A 337 -23.16 -4.01 -7.16
N TRP A 338 -24.35 -3.50 -7.50
CA TRP A 338 -25.53 -3.66 -6.65
C TRP A 338 -25.87 -5.14 -6.40
N GLU A 339 -25.70 -6.01 -7.40
CA GLU A 339 -26.01 -7.44 -7.24
C GLU A 339 -24.96 -8.17 -6.38
N SER A 340 -23.72 -7.68 -6.34
CA SER A 340 -22.70 -8.21 -5.44
C SER A 340 -23.00 -7.82 -3.99
N ILE A 341 -23.43 -6.58 -3.74
CA ILE A 341 -23.79 -6.12 -2.39
C ILE A 341 -25.09 -6.74 -1.92
N LEU A 342 -26.17 -6.71 -2.71
CA LEU A 342 -27.47 -7.19 -2.24
C LEU A 342 -27.58 -8.72 -2.29
N LEU A 343 -27.11 -9.35 -3.36
CA LEU A 343 -27.32 -10.78 -3.62
C LEU A 343 -26.07 -11.66 -3.41
N GLY A 344 -24.91 -11.06 -3.13
CA GLY A 344 -23.65 -11.81 -3.01
C GLY A 344 -23.18 -12.43 -4.33
N LYS A 345 -23.65 -11.91 -5.47
CA LYS A 345 -23.31 -12.43 -6.80
C LYS A 345 -22.07 -11.73 -7.36
N PHE A 346 -21.00 -12.50 -7.53
CA PHE A 346 -19.75 -12.04 -8.14
C PHE A 346 -19.58 -12.68 -9.50
N THR A 347 -19.38 -11.85 -10.53
CA THR A 347 -19.27 -12.25 -11.94
C THR A 347 -18.27 -11.36 -12.68
N THR A 348 -17.90 -11.72 -13.90
CA THR A 348 -17.12 -10.82 -14.77
C THR A 348 -17.84 -9.49 -15.01
N ALA A 349 -19.18 -9.49 -15.04
CA ALA A 349 -19.96 -8.25 -15.15
C ALA A 349 -19.90 -7.37 -13.88
N SER A 350 -19.71 -7.95 -12.69
CA SER A 350 -19.45 -7.15 -11.48
C SER A 350 -18.02 -6.63 -11.43
N ASP A 351 -17.06 -7.34 -12.03
CA ASP A 351 -15.70 -6.81 -12.22
C ASP A 351 -15.68 -5.65 -13.23
N VAL A 352 -16.52 -5.68 -14.26
CA VAL A 352 -16.72 -4.54 -15.18
C VAL A 352 -17.23 -3.30 -14.43
N TRP A 353 -18.14 -3.48 -13.48
CA TRP A 353 -18.59 -2.39 -12.60
C TRP A 353 -17.41 -1.79 -11.81
N ALA A 354 -16.61 -2.65 -11.17
CA ALA A 354 -15.43 -2.26 -10.41
C ALA A 354 -14.38 -1.57 -11.29
N PHE A 355 -14.23 -1.99 -12.55
CA PHE A 355 -13.38 -1.31 -13.53
C PHE A 355 -13.86 0.11 -13.82
N GLY A 356 -15.17 0.34 -13.95
CA GLY A 356 -15.72 1.69 -14.09
C GLY A 356 -15.32 2.61 -12.93
N VAL A 357 -15.36 2.09 -11.69
CA VAL A 357 -14.90 2.82 -10.50
C VAL A 357 -13.38 3.02 -10.53
N THR A 358 -12.61 2.01 -10.93
CA THR A 358 -11.14 2.09 -11.06
C THR A 358 -10.73 3.15 -12.09
N LEU A 359 -11.44 3.23 -13.22
CA LEU A 359 -11.22 4.26 -14.23
C LEU A 359 -11.54 5.67 -13.69
N TRP A 360 -12.60 5.79 -12.87
CA TRP A 360 -12.92 7.03 -12.18
C TRP A 360 -11.82 7.45 -11.19
N GLU A 361 -11.25 6.50 -10.43
CA GLU A 361 -10.12 6.78 -9.54
C GLU A 361 -8.90 7.30 -10.32
N ILE A 362 -8.57 6.65 -11.44
CA ILE A 362 -7.43 7.02 -12.30
C ILE A 362 -7.54 8.47 -12.76
N LEU A 363 -8.72 8.86 -13.25
CA LEU A 363 -8.94 10.20 -13.79
C LEU A 363 -9.10 11.29 -12.72
N ASN A 364 -9.30 10.91 -11.45
CA ASN A 364 -9.25 11.83 -10.30
C ASN A 364 -7.91 11.74 -9.53
N PHE A 365 -6.88 11.12 -10.12
CA PHE A 365 -5.55 10.98 -9.51
C PHE A 365 -5.58 10.36 -8.11
N CYS A 366 -6.59 9.52 -7.82
CA CYS A 366 -6.78 8.91 -6.50
C CYS A 366 -6.77 9.94 -5.34
N LYS A 367 -7.21 11.19 -5.58
CA LYS A 367 -7.24 12.24 -4.56
C LYS A 367 -8.45 12.14 -3.63
N GLU A 368 -9.51 11.50 -4.10
CA GLU A 368 -10.73 11.29 -3.33
C GLU A 368 -11.21 9.83 -3.42
N GLN A 369 -11.84 9.37 -2.34
CA GLN A 369 -12.50 8.07 -2.31
C GLN A 369 -13.78 8.10 -3.17
N PRO A 370 -14.13 7.03 -3.91
CA PRO A 370 -15.40 6.95 -4.61
C PRO A 370 -16.57 7.19 -3.64
N TYR A 371 -17.49 8.09 -4.02
CA TYR A 371 -18.60 8.53 -3.18
C TYR A 371 -18.17 9.16 -1.85
N SER A 372 -17.08 9.95 -1.84
CA SER A 372 -16.51 10.62 -0.66
C SER A 372 -17.53 11.41 0.17
N GLN A 373 -18.60 11.89 -0.46
CA GLN A 373 -19.71 12.61 0.17
C GLN A 373 -20.75 11.72 0.87
N LEU A 374 -20.68 10.39 0.71
CA LEU A 374 -21.62 9.41 1.26
C LEU A 374 -20.96 8.59 2.36
N THR A 375 -21.71 8.29 3.43
CA THR A 375 -21.32 7.27 4.41
C THR A 375 -21.41 5.86 3.82
N ASP A 376 -20.81 4.88 4.48
CA ASP A 376 -20.86 3.48 4.03
C ASP A 376 -22.30 2.93 4.00
N GLU A 377 -23.15 3.32 4.96
CA GLU A 377 -24.58 3.01 4.97
C GLU A 377 -25.29 3.63 3.77
N GLN A 378 -25.00 4.90 3.44
CA GLN A 378 -25.59 5.58 2.28
C GLN A 378 -25.13 4.97 0.96
N VAL A 379 -23.88 4.47 0.87
CA VAL A 379 -23.41 3.70 -0.29
C VAL A 379 -24.23 2.40 -0.44
N ILE A 380 -24.50 1.69 0.66
CA ILE A 380 -25.35 0.50 0.65
C ILE A 380 -26.80 0.86 0.24
N GLU A 381 -27.37 1.93 0.78
CA GLU A 381 -28.71 2.42 0.40
C GLU A 381 -28.78 2.76 -1.11
N ASN A 382 -27.74 3.41 -1.64
CA ASN A 382 -27.63 3.73 -3.05
C ASN A 382 -27.65 2.47 -3.93
N THR A 383 -27.07 1.34 -3.49
CA THR A 383 -27.22 0.07 -4.22
C THR A 383 -28.66 -0.43 -4.27
N GLY A 384 -29.45 -0.14 -3.24
CA GLY A 384 -30.89 -0.38 -3.23
C GLY A 384 -31.65 0.47 -4.25
N GLU A 385 -31.20 1.69 -4.51
CA GLU A 385 -31.76 2.55 -5.57
C GLU A 385 -31.42 2.02 -6.98
N PHE A 386 -30.20 1.51 -7.18
CA PHE A 386 -29.84 0.80 -8.43
C PHE A 386 -30.72 -0.43 -8.67
N PHE A 387 -31.01 -1.20 -7.61
CA PHE A 387 -31.91 -2.34 -7.73
C PHE A 387 -33.34 -1.94 -8.09
N ARG A 388 -33.86 -0.87 -7.47
CA ARG A 388 -35.23 -0.36 -7.66
C ARG A 388 -35.44 0.34 -9.00
N ASP A 389 -34.40 0.93 -9.59
CA ASP A 389 -34.40 1.57 -10.90
C ASP A 389 -35.42 2.72 -11.06
N GLN A 390 -35.59 3.51 -10.00
CA GLN A 390 -36.53 4.64 -9.95
C GLN A 390 -35.87 5.98 -10.29
N LYS A 391 -34.68 5.96 -10.90
CA LYS A 391 -33.86 7.14 -11.23
C LYS A 391 -33.43 7.97 -10.02
N ARG A 392 -33.28 7.32 -8.86
CA ARG A 392 -32.79 7.92 -7.60
C ARG A 392 -31.36 7.54 -7.27
N GLN A 393 -30.80 6.61 -8.03
CA GLN A 393 -29.42 6.18 -7.87
C GLN A 393 -28.45 7.32 -8.16
N ILE A 394 -27.39 7.38 -7.37
CA ILE A 394 -26.29 8.34 -7.49
C ILE A 394 -25.13 7.64 -8.21
N TYR A 395 -24.71 8.21 -9.33
CA TYR A 395 -23.50 7.81 -10.05
C TYR A 395 -22.31 8.64 -9.56
N LEU A 396 -21.09 8.12 -9.72
CA LEU A 396 -19.89 8.93 -9.54
C LEU A 396 -19.88 10.07 -10.57
N PRO A 397 -19.51 11.31 -10.19
CA PRO A 397 -19.52 12.44 -11.10
C PRO A 397 -18.45 12.30 -12.18
N GLN A 398 -18.64 12.94 -13.33
CA GLN A 398 -17.62 13.01 -14.38
C GLN A 398 -16.36 13.73 -13.86
N PRO A 399 -15.17 13.09 -13.90
CA PRO A 399 -13.92 13.74 -13.51
C PRO A 399 -13.63 14.94 -14.42
N VAL A 400 -12.98 15.98 -13.89
CA VAL A 400 -12.69 17.23 -14.64
C VAL A 400 -11.90 16.98 -15.92
N LEU A 401 -10.96 16.03 -15.90
CA LEU A 401 -10.12 15.68 -17.03
C LEU A 401 -10.75 14.65 -17.98
N CYS A 402 -11.95 14.16 -17.68
CA CYS A 402 -12.57 13.05 -18.39
C CYS A 402 -13.41 13.54 -19.58
N PRO A 403 -13.07 13.18 -20.83
CA PRO A 403 -13.91 13.45 -21.99
C PRO A 403 -15.24 12.69 -21.91
N ASP A 404 -16.27 13.23 -22.56
CA ASP A 404 -17.62 12.63 -22.57
C ASP A 404 -17.63 11.19 -23.11
N SER A 405 -16.74 10.88 -24.07
CA SER A 405 -16.59 9.53 -24.62
C SER A 405 -16.16 8.54 -23.55
N LEU A 406 -15.19 8.92 -22.70
CA LEU A 406 -14.67 8.08 -21.64
C LEU A 406 -15.65 7.96 -20.46
N TYR A 407 -16.36 9.04 -20.14
CA TYR A 407 -17.41 8.99 -19.12
C TYR A 407 -18.60 8.13 -19.54
N LYS A 408 -18.97 8.12 -20.84
CA LYS A 408 -19.98 7.19 -21.38
C LYS A 408 -19.58 5.72 -21.18
N ILE A 409 -18.30 5.39 -21.30
CA ILE A 409 -17.80 4.04 -20.99
C ILE A 409 -18.05 3.73 -19.50
N MET A 410 -17.67 4.61 -18.58
CA MET A 410 -17.93 4.41 -17.14
C MET A 410 -19.42 4.19 -16.83
N LEU A 411 -20.30 5.04 -17.37
CA LEU A 411 -21.75 4.89 -17.20
C LEU A 411 -22.27 3.56 -17.74
N SER A 412 -21.70 3.07 -18.85
CA SER A 412 -22.06 1.76 -19.39
C SER A 412 -21.63 0.59 -18.48
N CYS A 413 -20.52 0.72 -17.76
CA CYS A 413 -20.08 -0.25 -16.75
C CYS A 413 -21.04 -0.32 -15.55
N TRP A 414 -21.72 0.78 -15.23
CA TRP A 414 -22.65 0.87 -14.09
C TRP A 414 -24.11 0.65 -14.45
N ARG A 415 -24.40 0.03 -15.59
CA ARG A 415 -25.77 -0.37 -15.94
C ARG A 415 -26.31 -1.39 -14.95
N ARG A 416 -27.59 -1.23 -14.61
CA ARG A 416 -28.32 -2.13 -13.69
C ARG A 416 -28.31 -3.56 -14.20
N ASN A 417 -28.65 -3.76 -15.48
CA ASN A 417 -28.68 -5.07 -16.10
C ASN A 417 -27.27 -5.51 -16.49
N THR A 418 -26.80 -6.61 -15.88
CA THR A 418 -25.46 -7.17 -16.13
C THR A 418 -25.17 -7.47 -17.61
N LYS A 419 -26.20 -7.83 -18.39
CA LYS A 419 -26.05 -8.15 -19.82
C LYS A 419 -25.84 -6.92 -20.71
N GLU A 420 -26.14 -5.73 -20.20
CA GLU A 420 -25.98 -4.48 -20.94
C GLU A 420 -24.63 -3.82 -20.65
N ARG A 421 -23.87 -4.32 -19.67
CA ARG A 421 -22.52 -3.86 -19.38
C ARG A 421 -21.59 -4.36 -20.49
N PRO A 422 -20.63 -3.54 -20.95
CA PRO A 422 -19.67 -3.98 -21.95
C PRO A 422 -18.76 -5.08 -21.39
N SER A 423 -18.31 -5.98 -22.25
CA SER A 423 -17.24 -6.91 -21.95
C SER A 423 -15.89 -6.18 -21.86
N PHE A 424 -14.92 -6.77 -21.16
CA PHE A 424 -13.56 -6.23 -21.13
C PHE A 424 -12.89 -6.16 -22.52
N GLN A 425 -13.31 -7.01 -23.47
CA GLN A 425 -12.87 -6.91 -24.87
C GLN A 425 -13.33 -5.59 -25.52
N GLU A 426 -14.60 -5.24 -25.35
CA GLU A 426 -15.18 -4.00 -25.88
C GLU A 426 -14.60 -2.77 -25.18
N ILE A 427 -14.44 -2.81 -23.85
CA ILE A 427 -13.80 -1.74 -23.08
C ILE A 427 -12.36 -1.50 -23.56
N HIS A 428 -11.56 -2.56 -23.66
CA HIS A 428 -10.16 -2.46 -24.11
C HIS A 428 -10.06 -1.86 -25.51
N HIS A 429 -10.94 -2.29 -26.44
CA HIS A 429 -10.98 -1.73 -27.78
C HIS A 429 -11.36 -0.25 -27.79
N ALA A 430 -12.40 0.13 -27.05
CA ALA A 430 -12.84 1.51 -26.96
C ALA A 430 -11.78 2.44 -26.34
N LEU A 431 -11.00 1.96 -25.36
CA LEU A 431 -9.91 2.74 -24.77
C LEU A 431 -8.75 2.96 -25.75
N LEU A 432 -8.42 1.97 -26.59
CA LEU A 432 -7.41 2.13 -27.65
C LEU A 432 -7.81 3.18 -28.69
N GLU A 433 -9.10 3.32 -28.99
CA GLU A 433 -9.61 4.35 -29.91
C GLU A 433 -9.59 5.77 -29.31
N ILE A 434 -9.57 5.88 -27.98
CA ILE A 434 -9.54 7.16 -27.26
C ILE A 434 -8.10 7.67 -27.07
N GLN A 435 -7.09 6.81 -27.19
CA GLN A 435 -5.69 7.24 -27.08
C GLN A 435 -5.33 8.20 -28.22
N PRO A 436 -4.81 9.41 -27.91
CA PRO A 436 -4.49 10.43 -28.90
C PRO A 436 -3.26 10.11 -29.75
#